data_AF-A0AAW4BM29-F1
#
_entry.id   AF-A0AAW4BM29-F1
#
_cell.length_a   1.000
_cell.length_b   1.000
_cell.length_c   1.000
_cell.angle_alpha   90.00
_cell.angle_beta   90.00
_cell.angle_gamma   90.00
#
_symmetry.space_group_name_H-M   'P 1'
#
loop_
_entity.id
_entity.type
_entity.pdbx_description
1 polymer ?
#
loop_
_entity_poly.entity_id
_entity_poly.type
_entity_poly.pdbx_seq_one_letter_code
_entity_poly.pdbx_strand_id
1 'polypeptide(L)'
;MGLQITPASTAIAINLNKSFIATVLMSDGTTHDVTNNPAVSWSSSDSTIATISSSQNFTNGVATGVNAGTVTISASGFGFTGSASLEITTAVPIALQVTP
;
A
#
# COMPACT_ATOMS: atom_id res chain seq x y z
N MET A 1 -8.79 5.30 -19.18
CA MET A 1 -7.41 5.63 -18.78
C MET A 1 -7.44 5.96 -17.30
N GLY A 2 -6.56 5.38 -16.50
CA GLY A 2 -6.61 5.53 -15.05
C GLY A 2 -5.47 4.83 -14.33
N LEU A 3 -5.18 5.26 -13.10
CA LEU A 3 -4.27 4.59 -12.19
C LEU A 3 -5.09 3.67 -11.27
N GLN A 4 -4.76 2.39 -11.26
CA GLN A 4 -5.41 1.40 -10.42
C GLN A 4 -4.41 0.87 -9.39
N ILE A 5 -4.82 0.82 -8.12
CA ILE A 5 -4.02 0.23 -7.04
C ILE A 5 -4.59 -1.15 -6.70
N THR A 6 -3.73 -2.17 -6.70
CA THR A 6 -4.09 -3.54 -6.34
C THR A 6 -3.22 -4.03 -5.18
N PRO A 7 -3.80 -4.59 -4.11
CA PRO A 7 -5.25 -4.65 -3.83
C PRO A 7 -5.82 -3.27 -3.45
N ALA A 8 -7.06 -3.00 -3.84
CA ALA A 8 -7.77 -1.76 -3.47
C ALA A 8 -8.17 -1.72 -1.98
N SER A 9 -8.23 -2.88 -1.33
CA SER A 9 -8.49 -3.01 0.11
C SER A 9 -7.75 -4.23 0.65
N THR A 10 -6.99 -4.07 1.72
CA THR A 10 -6.31 -5.19 2.38
C THR A 10 -6.22 -4.94 3.88
N ALA A 11 -6.15 -6.03 4.64
CA ALA A 11 -5.88 -5.98 6.06
C ALA A 11 -4.51 -6.60 6.37
N ILE A 12 -3.79 -6.01 7.31
CA ILE A 12 -2.54 -6.53 7.88
C ILE A 12 -2.58 -6.44 9.40
N ALA A 13 -1.67 -7.12 10.08
CA ALA A 13 -1.45 -6.89 11.50
C ALA A 13 -0.50 -5.70 11.74
N ILE A 14 -0.56 -5.13 12.93
CA ILE A 14 0.46 -4.23 13.48
C ILE A 14 1.87 -4.83 13.29
N ASN A 15 2.84 -3.99 12.92
CA ASN A 15 4.23 -4.34 12.58
C ASN A 15 4.41 -5.23 11.34
N LEU A 16 3.36 -5.49 10.54
CA LEU A 16 3.50 -6.12 9.23
C LEU A 16 3.60 -5.08 8.11
N ASN A 17 4.10 -5.53 6.97
CA ASN A 17 4.16 -4.76 5.75
C ASN A 17 3.35 -5.43 4.64
N LYS A 18 2.88 -4.60 3.70
CA LYS A 18 2.12 -5.00 2.53
C LYS A 18 2.59 -4.22 1.32
N SER A 19 2.86 -4.91 0.23
CA SER A 19 3.10 -4.28 -1.06
C SER A 19 1.78 -3.98 -1.77
N PHE A 20 1.67 -2.76 -2.27
CA PHE A 20 0.65 -2.30 -3.20
C PHE A 20 1.26 -2.13 -4.58
N ILE A 21 0.50 -2.53 -5.60
CA ILE A 21 0.92 -2.43 -7.00
C ILE A 21 0.04 -1.37 -7.67
N ALA A 22 0.66 -0.34 -8.22
CA ALA A 22 0.00 0.68 -9.03
C ALA A 22 0.19 0.37 -10.53
N THR A 23 -0.89 0.04 -11.22
CA THR A 23 -0.92 -0.16 -12.67
C THR A 23 -1.62 1.01 -13.34
N VAL A 24 -1.05 1.51 -14.43
CA VAL A 24 -1.68 2.54 -15.26
C VAL A 24 -2.29 1.89 -16.50
N LEU A 25 -3.56 2.18 -16.76
CA LEU A 25 -4.25 1.79 -17.99
C LEU A 25 -4.15 2.94 -19.00
N MET A 26 -3.43 2.71 -20.10
CA MET A 26 -3.25 3.65 -21.19
C MET A 26 -4.42 3.63 -22.18
N SER A 27 -4.51 4.63 -23.06
CA SER A 27 -5.59 4.77 -24.06
C SER A 27 -5.55 3.69 -25.14
N ASP A 28 -4.39 3.08 -25.34
CA ASP A 28 -4.18 1.97 -26.28
C ASP A 28 -4.67 0.62 -25.73
N GLY A 29 -5.20 0.60 -24.49
CA GLY A 29 -5.69 -0.60 -23.82
C GLY A 29 -4.61 -1.40 -23.09
N THR A 30 -3.36 -0.93 -23.09
CA THR A 30 -2.28 -1.58 -22.36
C THR A 30 -2.23 -1.15 -20.90
N THR A 31 -1.83 -2.08 -20.04
CA THR A 31 -1.57 -1.82 -18.62
C THR A 31 -0.09 -1.92 -18.34
N HIS A 32 0.49 -0.88 -17.76
CA HIS A 32 1.87 -0.87 -17.30
C HIS A 32 1.94 -0.78 -15.79
N ASP A 33 2.81 -1.59 -15.19
CA ASP A 33 3.15 -1.44 -13.78
C ASP A 33 4.03 -0.19 -13.62
N VAL A 34 3.52 0.76 -12.85
CA VAL A 34 4.19 2.03 -12.55
C VAL A 34 4.52 2.16 -11.06
N THR A 35 4.41 1.07 -10.29
CA THR A 35 4.68 1.05 -8.84
C THR A 35 6.03 1.66 -8.50
N ASN A 36 7.08 1.26 -9.23
CA ASN A 36 8.46 1.71 -9.06
C ASN A 36 8.81 2.97 -9.87
N ASN A 37 7.83 3.56 -10.58
CA ASN A 37 8.09 4.71 -11.42
C ASN A 37 8.29 5.96 -10.55
N PRO A 38 9.35 6.76 -10.76
CA PRO A 38 9.59 8.00 -9.99
C PRO A 38 8.49 9.05 -10.18
N ALA A 39 7.67 8.94 -11.23
CA ALA A 39 6.51 9.81 -11.43
C ALA A 39 5.31 9.45 -10.53
N VAL A 40 5.34 8.31 -9.82
CA VAL A 40 4.28 7.89 -8.90
C VAL A 40 4.66 8.27 -7.48
N SER A 41 3.88 9.16 -6.90
CA SER A 41 3.98 9.54 -5.49
C SER A 41 2.98 8.74 -4.68
N TRP A 42 3.46 8.01 -3.67
CA TRP A 42 2.64 7.32 -2.69
C TRP A 42 2.56 8.11 -1.39
N SER A 43 1.38 8.16 -0.79
CA SER A 43 1.11 8.80 0.49
C SER A 43 0.13 7.97 1.32
N SER A 44 0.23 8.06 2.64
CA SER A 44 -0.71 7.46 3.59
C SER A 44 -1.48 8.58 4.28
N SER A 45 -2.77 8.38 4.53
CA SER A 45 -3.59 9.32 5.30
C SER A 45 -3.03 9.56 6.71
N ASP A 46 -2.50 8.53 7.36
CA ASP A 46 -2.06 8.58 8.75
C ASP A 46 -0.75 7.79 8.94
N SER A 47 0.38 8.51 8.96
CA SER A 47 1.70 7.91 9.19
C SER A 47 1.88 7.33 10.60
N THR A 48 1.02 7.68 11.55
CA THR A 48 0.99 7.12 12.92
C THR A 48 0.38 5.72 12.96
N ILE A 49 -0.49 5.39 11.99
CA ILE A 49 -1.16 4.09 11.88
C ILE A 49 -0.46 3.23 10.83
N ALA A 50 -0.14 3.80 9.65
CA ALA A 50 0.66 3.11 8.65
C ALA A 50 1.50 4.06 7.81
N THR A 51 2.76 3.69 7.60
CA THR A 51 3.71 4.42 6.76
C THR A 51 3.80 3.76 5.39
N ILE A 52 4.07 4.52 4.32
CA ILE A 52 4.27 3.95 2.98
C ILE A 52 5.57 4.44 2.36
N SER A 53 6.31 3.54 1.74
CA SER A 53 7.52 3.85 1.00
C SER A 53 7.19 4.34 -0.41
N SER A 54 7.65 5.54 -0.75
CA SER A 54 7.43 6.20 -2.04
C SER A 54 8.72 6.65 -2.75
N SER A 55 9.88 6.40 -2.15
CA SER A 55 11.14 7.04 -2.54
C SER A 55 12.29 6.06 -2.87
N GLN A 56 11.98 4.80 -3.16
CA GLN A 56 13.01 3.79 -3.44
C GLN A 56 12.69 3.05 -4.75
N ASN A 57 13.65 3.08 -5.70
CA ASN A 57 13.55 2.44 -7.02
C ASN A 57 13.08 0.96 -7.00
N PHE A 58 13.13 0.27 -5.85
CA PHE A 58 12.76 -1.15 -5.70
C PHE A 58 11.70 -1.45 -4.61
N THR A 59 11.25 -0.46 -3.83
CA THR A 59 10.41 -0.67 -2.63
C THR A 59 9.25 0.32 -2.53
N ASN A 60 8.95 1.02 -3.62
CA ASN A 60 7.77 1.87 -3.72
C ASN A 60 6.49 1.04 -3.55
N GLY A 61 5.47 1.62 -2.93
CA GLY A 61 4.19 0.95 -2.68
C GLY A 61 4.20 -0.02 -1.50
N VAL A 62 5.29 -0.11 -0.72
CA VAL A 62 5.30 -0.93 0.51
C VAL A 62 4.77 -0.12 1.68
N ALA A 63 3.56 -0.46 2.14
CA ALA A 63 2.97 0.08 3.34
C ALA A 63 3.34 -0.78 4.56
N THR A 64 3.64 -0.14 5.69
CA THR A 64 4.00 -0.78 6.96
C THR A 64 3.05 -0.30 8.05
N GLY A 65 2.36 -1.24 8.70
CA GLY A 65 1.47 -0.96 9.82
C GLY A 65 2.25 -0.66 11.09
N VAL A 66 2.03 0.52 11.66
CA VAL A 66 2.64 1.00 12.91
C VAL A 66 1.67 0.82 14.08
N ASN A 67 0.40 1.17 13.88
CA ASN A 67 -0.64 1.09 14.91
C ASN A 67 -1.93 0.51 14.34
N ALA A 68 -2.78 -0.06 15.19
CA ALA A 68 -4.08 -0.53 14.73
C ALA A 68 -5.00 0.64 14.37
N GLY A 69 -5.78 0.45 13.32
CA GLY A 69 -6.63 1.47 12.72
C GLY A 69 -6.77 1.27 11.22
N THR A 70 -7.54 2.14 10.57
CA THR A 70 -7.73 2.09 9.12
C THR A 70 -7.06 3.32 8.51
N VAL A 71 -6.22 3.12 7.50
CA VAL A 71 -5.63 4.21 6.71
C VAL A 71 -6.02 4.09 5.25
N THR A 72 -5.98 5.22 4.54
CA THR A 72 -6.09 5.22 3.09
C THR A 72 -4.71 5.51 2.48
N ILE A 73 -4.25 4.59 1.66
CA ILE A 73 -3.07 4.74 0.83
C ILE A 73 -3.49 5.39 -0.48
N SER A 74 -2.88 6.51 -0.83
CA SER A 74 -3.11 7.20 -2.09
C SER A 74 -1.86 7.15 -2.95
N ALA A 75 -2.02 6.84 -4.23
CA ALA A 75 -0.96 6.94 -5.23
C ALA A 75 -1.38 7.93 -6.31
N SER A 76 -0.47 8.79 -6.73
CA SER A 76 -0.71 9.77 -7.80
C SER A 76 0.45 9.74 -8.78
N GLY A 77 0.15 9.60 -10.08
CA GLY A 77 1.16 9.62 -11.13
C GLY A 77 0.53 9.74 -12.51
N PHE A 78 1.28 10.31 -13.47
CA PHE A 78 0.82 10.51 -14.85
C PHE A 78 -0.50 11.29 -14.99
N GLY A 79 -0.84 12.15 -14.01
CA GLY A 79 -2.10 12.89 -13.96
C GLY A 79 -3.31 12.09 -13.47
N PHE A 80 -3.10 10.84 -13.04
CA PHE A 80 -4.12 9.98 -12.46
C PHE A 80 -3.85 9.74 -10.97
N THR A 81 -4.91 9.48 -10.22
CA THR A 81 -4.84 9.16 -8.80
C THR A 81 -5.57 7.85 -8.53
N GLY A 82 -4.93 6.97 -7.78
CA GLY A 82 -5.53 5.76 -7.23
C GLY A 82 -5.54 5.83 -5.71
N SER A 83 -6.46 5.11 -5.10
CA SER A 83 -6.56 4.99 -3.65
C SER A 83 -6.80 3.52 -3.27
N ALA A 84 -6.20 3.10 -2.16
CA ALA A 84 -6.39 1.81 -1.55
C ALA A 84 -6.62 1.97 -0.05
N SER A 85 -7.46 1.12 0.52
CA SER A 85 -7.70 1.05 1.96
C SER A 85 -6.81 -0.01 2.60
N LEU A 86 -6.18 0.35 3.71
CA LEU A 86 -5.35 -0.55 4.50
C LEU A 86 -5.89 -0.58 5.93
N GLU A 87 -6.35 -1.75 6.36
CA GLU A 87 -6.78 -1.98 7.72
C GLU A 87 -5.65 -2.64 8.51
N ILE A 88 -5.25 -2.04 9.63
CA ILE A 88 -4.25 -2.56 10.52
C ILE A 88 -5.00 -3.11 11.74
N THR A 89 -5.02 -4.42 11.85
CA THR A 89 -5.60 -5.11 13.01
C THR A 89 -4.53 -5.24 14.10
N THR A 90 -4.94 -5.13 15.36
CA THR A 90 -4.09 -5.58 16.47
C THR A 90 -3.92 -7.09 16.34
N ALA A 91 -2.74 -7.57 15.95
CA ALA A 91 -2.37 -8.95 16.26
C ALA A 91 -2.32 -9.04 17.78
N VAL A 92 -3.38 -9.55 18.39
CA VAL A 92 -3.32 -10.04 19.76
C VAL A 92 -2.62 -11.41 19.66
N PRO A 93 -1.40 -11.59 20.19
CA PRO A 93 -0.84 -12.92 20.33
C PRO A 93 -1.75 -13.71 21.26
N ILE A 94 -2.52 -14.65 20.70
CA ILE A 94 -3.54 -15.38 21.46
C ILE A 94 -2.92 -16.47 22.37
N ALA A 95 -1.67 -16.88 22.13
CA ALA A 95 -0.86 -17.68 23.05
C ALA A 95 0.57 -17.86 22.52
N LEU A 96 1.56 -17.96 23.42
CA LEU A 96 2.82 -18.65 23.14
C LEU A 96 2.56 -20.15 23.32
N GLN A 97 2.40 -20.89 22.22
CA GLN A 97 2.39 -22.35 22.29
C GLN A 97 3.85 -22.83 22.36
N VAL A 98 4.31 -23.15 23.57
CA VAL A 98 5.59 -23.85 23.78
C VAL A 98 5.32 -25.33 23.52
N THR A 99 5.89 -25.89 22.46
CA THR A 99 5.79 -27.33 22.16
C THR A 99 6.88 -28.06 22.94
N PRO A 100 6.54 -29.01 23.84
CA PRO A 100 7.51 -29.86 24.53
C PRO A 100 8.12 -30.94 23.63
#